data_AF-A0A0N0E334-F1
#
_entry.id   AF-A0A0N0E334-F1
#
_cell.length_a   1.000
_cell.length_b   1.000
_cell.length_c   1.000
_cell.angle_alpha   90.00
_cell.angle_beta   90.00
_cell.angle_gamma   90.00
#
_symmetry.space_group_name_H-M   'P 1'
#
loop_
_entity.id
_entity.type
_entity.pdbx_description
1 polymer ?
#
loop_
_entity_poly.entity_id
_entity_poly.type
_entity_poly.pdbx_seq_one_letter_code
_entity_poly.pdbx_strand_id
1 'polypeptide(L)'
;MTPSTRLLIALGAVTLLSGCSVFRNYDGELAQTNQQLASGNVDAALSLLEKNNTGEDRDLLYYFEKGELLRAKGDITGSQQAWNSADQVVGQWEDAVKVDYARYAAQFGSFLVNDKVRRYEGYDYEKVMLTTQMALNFLATNDFESARTAIKKTHEREAVIAELRDKEYLKREEEADKQGIKTQYKDLKGYPVASLDAPEVVSLKNSYQSAFSHYLAGYIYEALGEKDLAAPGYRQAAELRPNTPLLEQALVNLDKPAGKDDDSDILIVVQSGLAPARDSIRIPLPLLISDNVVITPLSFPIIKADTSTPGFGQIGVDGQQVNLTALNSTTAMSSRALRDDMPGIILRTSVRAISRGIAQKNLNKVNPIAGLAVGITSAVLEGADTRTWRTLPDTTQVVRLRLKKGEHQVSLPSAAGGSLVRINVDRHYQVISLRAIGNQVFTSGLAAQRIPSTSPTAVASIKQP
;
A
#
# COMPACT_ATOMS: atom_id res chain seq x y z
N MET A 1 -0.77 33.67 37.62
CA MET A 1 0.25 32.90 36.87
C MET A 1 1.55 33.69 36.93
N THR A 2 2.63 33.09 37.41
CA THR A 2 3.94 33.75 37.45
C THR A 2 4.47 33.90 36.02
N PRO A 3 5.34 34.89 35.75
CA PRO A 3 5.95 35.08 34.43
C PRO A 3 6.67 33.82 33.92
N SER A 4 7.21 32.98 34.83
CA SER A 4 7.80 31.68 34.50
C SER A 4 6.79 30.66 33.93
N THR A 5 5.55 30.62 34.44
CA THR A 5 4.51 29.73 33.90
C THR A 5 4.03 30.17 32.51
N ARG A 6 3.99 31.48 32.26
CA ARG A 6 3.64 32.03 30.93
C ARG A 6 4.72 31.73 29.90
N LEU A 7 5.99 31.80 30.29
CA LEU A 7 7.12 31.46 29.43
C LEU A 7 7.13 29.96 29.08
N LEU A 8 6.87 29.07 30.04
CA LEU A 8 6.79 27.61 29.81
C LEU A 8 5.62 27.21 28.91
N ILE A 9 4.44 27.85 29.05
CA ILE A 9 3.30 27.60 28.17
C ILE A 9 3.54 28.15 26.76
N ALA A 10 4.19 29.32 26.64
CA ALA A 10 4.59 29.86 25.34
C ALA A 10 5.68 29.00 24.67
N LEU A 11 6.65 28.47 25.42
CA LEU A 11 7.68 27.57 24.90
C LEU A 11 7.09 26.21 24.49
N GLY A 12 6.10 25.70 25.24
CA GLY A 12 5.31 24.52 24.88
C GLY A 12 4.45 24.73 23.61
N ALA A 13 3.86 25.91 23.45
CA ALA A 13 3.10 26.26 22.26
C ALA A 13 4.00 26.45 21.02
N VAL A 14 5.20 27.02 21.18
CA VAL A 14 6.19 27.21 20.10
C VAL A 14 6.82 25.89 19.66
N THR A 15 7.04 24.93 20.58
CA THR A 15 7.52 23.58 20.24
C THR A 15 6.45 22.71 19.58
N LEU A 16 5.16 22.93 19.87
CA LEU A 16 4.05 22.31 19.14
C LEU A 16 3.88 22.88 17.71
N LEU A 17 4.30 24.13 17.47
CA LEU A 17 4.25 24.78 16.15
C LEU A 17 5.43 24.41 15.24
N SER A 18 6.47 23.75 15.75
CA SER A 18 7.61 23.27 14.94
C SER A 18 7.33 21.93 14.24
N GLY A 19 6.21 21.28 14.54
CA GLY A 19 5.78 20.04 13.88
C GLY A 19 5.09 20.30 12.54
N CYS A 20 5.82 20.80 11.54
CA CYS A 20 5.28 21.04 10.18
C CYS A 20 4.63 19.78 9.56
N SER A 21 4.98 18.58 10.04
CA SER A 21 4.40 17.32 9.58
C SER A 21 2.91 17.17 9.88
N VAL A 22 2.39 17.80 10.95
CA VAL A 22 0.96 17.70 11.34
C VAL A 22 0.04 18.44 10.37
N PHE A 23 0.57 19.46 9.69
CA PHE A 23 -0.17 20.28 8.70
C PHE A 23 0.08 19.85 7.25
N ARG A 24 0.95 18.85 7.01
CA ARG A 24 1.25 18.34 5.67
C ARG A 24 0.02 17.65 5.09
N ASN A 25 -0.38 18.03 3.87
CA ASN A 25 -1.45 17.37 3.14
C ASN A 25 -0.89 16.34 2.16
N TYR A 26 -0.42 15.22 2.70
CA TYR A 26 0.21 14.14 1.93
C TYR A 26 -0.69 13.64 0.78
N ASP A 27 -1.99 13.46 1.03
CA ASP A 27 -2.95 13.01 -0.01
C ASP A 27 -3.01 13.99 -1.19
N GLY A 28 -3.09 15.29 -0.91
CA GLY A 28 -3.11 16.32 -1.97
C GLY A 28 -1.79 16.39 -2.75
N GLU A 29 -0.65 16.27 -2.07
CA GLU A 29 0.68 16.23 -2.70
C GLU A 29 0.83 15.01 -3.63
N LEU A 30 0.37 13.84 -3.20
CA LEU A 30 0.45 12.62 -3.98
C LEU A 30 -0.59 12.59 -5.10
N ALA A 31 -1.75 13.21 -4.94
CA ALA A 31 -2.72 13.36 -6.03
C ALA A 31 -2.09 14.09 -7.24
N GLN A 32 -1.34 15.18 -6.99
CA GLN A 32 -0.62 15.92 -8.05
C GLN A 32 0.49 15.07 -8.68
N THR A 33 1.25 14.35 -7.87
CA THR A 33 2.31 13.43 -8.33
C THR A 33 1.74 12.33 -9.21
N ASN A 34 0.67 11.68 -8.77
CA ASN A 34 -0.02 10.62 -9.49
C ASN A 34 -0.67 11.11 -10.78
N GLN A 35 -1.17 12.36 -10.82
CA GLN A 35 -1.67 12.96 -12.06
C GLN A 35 -0.57 13.10 -13.12
N GLN A 36 0.64 13.53 -12.73
CA GLN A 36 1.79 13.57 -13.64
C GLN A 36 2.17 12.16 -14.12
N LEU A 37 2.21 11.19 -13.20
CA LEU A 37 2.48 9.79 -13.54
C LEU A 37 1.45 9.22 -14.52
N ALA A 38 0.15 9.39 -14.27
CA ALA A 38 -0.94 8.94 -15.14
C ALA A 38 -0.92 9.62 -16.51
N SER A 39 -0.32 10.81 -16.61
CA SER A 39 -0.11 11.54 -17.86
C SER A 39 1.18 11.14 -18.59
N GLY A 40 1.99 10.24 -18.00
CA GLY A 40 3.27 9.77 -18.57
C GLY A 40 4.46 10.67 -18.25
N ASN A 41 4.27 11.75 -17.50
CA ASN A 41 5.32 12.71 -17.16
C ASN A 41 6.04 12.30 -15.87
N VAL A 42 6.83 11.24 -15.95
CA VAL A 42 7.50 10.64 -14.79
C VAL A 42 8.53 11.60 -14.17
N ASP A 43 9.23 12.39 -14.97
CA ASP A 43 10.22 13.37 -14.47
C ASP A 43 9.56 14.50 -13.67
N ALA A 44 8.39 14.99 -14.10
CA ALA A 44 7.64 15.95 -13.31
C ALA A 44 7.08 15.32 -12.03
N ALA A 45 6.62 14.05 -12.08
CA ALA A 45 6.20 13.32 -10.87
C ALA A 45 7.34 13.21 -9.86
N LEU A 46 8.55 12.82 -10.29
CA LEU A 46 9.74 12.76 -9.44
C LEU A 46 10.10 14.14 -8.88
N SER A 47 10.03 15.19 -9.71
CA SER A 47 10.33 16.56 -9.28
C SER A 47 9.36 17.06 -8.20
N LEU A 48 8.06 16.75 -8.34
CA LEU A 48 7.05 17.04 -7.32
C LEU A 48 7.32 16.27 -6.03
N LEU A 49 7.66 14.98 -6.12
CA LEU A 49 8.00 14.16 -4.96
C LEU A 49 9.20 14.74 -4.20
N GLU A 50 10.29 15.09 -4.89
CA GLU A 50 11.47 15.70 -4.25
C GLU A 50 11.17 17.08 -3.66
N LYS A 51 10.40 17.92 -4.36
CA LYS A 51 10.00 19.24 -3.87
C LYS A 51 9.19 19.17 -2.57
N ASN A 52 8.35 18.16 -2.43
CA ASN A 52 7.50 17.98 -1.25
C ASN A 52 8.22 17.26 -0.10
N ASN A 53 9.43 16.78 -0.32
CA ASN A 53 10.25 16.10 0.68
C ASN A 53 11.64 16.76 0.70
N THR A 54 11.77 17.96 1.29
CA THR A 54 13.05 18.69 1.31
C THR A 54 13.92 18.39 2.54
N GLY A 55 13.35 17.85 3.62
CA GLY A 55 14.07 17.59 4.88
C GLY A 55 15.08 16.45 4.78
N GLU A 56 16.19 16.54 5.52
CA GLU A 56 17.29 15.57 5.46
C GLU A 56 16.85 14.12 5.78
N ASP A 57 15.90 13.96 6.71
CA ASP A 57 15.30 12.68 7.05
C ASP A 57 14.16 12.33 6.10
N ARG A 58 14.44 11.46 5.13
CA ARG A 58 13.42 10.86 4.27
C ARG A 58 12.66 9.76 5.01
N ASP A 59 11.34 9.77 4.91
CA ASP A 59 10.48 8.77 5.55
C ASP A 59 10.23 7.55 4.64
N LEU A 60 9.56 6.53 5.21
CA LEU A 60 9.25 5.29 4.48
C LEU A 60 8.41 5.54 3.23
N LEU A 61 7.44 6.48 3.30
CA LEU A 61 6.58 6.82 2.17
C LEU A 61 7.40 7.40 1.03
N TYR A 62 8.32 8.32 1.31
CA TYR A 62 9.19 8.87 0.27
C TYR A 62 9.89 7.76 -0.52
N TYR A 63 10.47 6.76 0.16
CA TYR A 63 11.18 5.67 -0.49
C TYR A 63 10.25 4.73 -1.26
N PHE A 64 9.06 4.45 -0.73
CA PHE A 64 8.01 3.72 -1.42
C PHE A 64 7.63 4.37 -2.75
N GLU A 65 7.27 5.66 -2.70
CA GLU A 65 6.85 6.41 -3.88
C GLU A 65 7.98 6.58 -4.89
N LYS A 66 9.18 6.92 -4.41
CA LYS A 66 10.35 7.12 -5.27
C LYS A 66 10.72 5.84 -6.02
N GLY A 67 10.67 4.68 -5.37
CA GLY A 67 10.99 3.42 -6.02
C GLY A 67 10.03 3.07 -7.17
N GLU A 68 8.72 3.27 -7.02
CA GLU A 68 7.78 3.06 -8.13
C GLU A 68 7.97 4.08 -9.25
N LEU A 69 8.20 5.36 -8.93
CA LEU A 69 8.42 6.38 -9.95
C LEU A 69 9.69 6.11 -10.76
N LEU A 70 10.79 5.71 -10.11
CA LEU A 70 12.02 5.32 -10.80
C LEU A 70 11.83 4.06 -11.65
N ARG A 71 11.06 3.08 -11.15
CA ARG A 71 10.71 1.89 -11.94
C ARG A 71 9.91 2.26 -13.18
N ALA A 72 8.92 3.15 -13.05
CA ALA A 72 8.12 3.66 -14.17
C ALA A 72 8.97 4.47 -15.18
N LYS A 73 10.03 5.14 -14.71
CA LYS A 73 11.03 5.81 -15.56
C LYS A 73 11.92 4.82 -16.32
N GLY A 74 11.97 3.56 -15.90
CA GLY A 74 12.90 2.54 -16.40
C GLY A 74 14.24 2.51 -15.66
N ASP A 75 14.42 3.32 -14.62
CA ASP A 75 15.60 3.31 -13.76
C ASP A 75 15.46 2.24 -12.67
N ILE A 76 15.68 0.99 -13.06
CA ILE A 76 15.55 -0.18 -12.17
C ILE A 76 16.56 -0.11 -11.02
N THR A 77 17.79 0.34 -11.30
CA THR A 77 18.84 0.47 -10.28
C THR A 77 18.46 1.51 -9.23
N GLY A 78 18.03 2.70 -9.65
CA GLY A 78 17.56 3.74 -8.74
C GLY A 78 16.32 3.31 -7.96
N SER A 79 15.39 2.60 -8.61
CA SER A 79 14.22 2.01 -7.97
C SER A 79 14.61 1.04 -6.86
N GLN A 80 15.51 0.10 -7.16
CA GLN A 80 16.00 -0.88 -6.20
C GLN A 80 16.72 -0.22 -5.02
N GLN A 81 17.53 0.81 -5.26
CA GLN A 81 18.19 1.58 -4.21
C GLN A 81 17.18 2.29 -3.29
N ALA A 82 16.15 2.93 -3.84
CA ALA A 82 15.10 3.56 -3.05
C ALA A 82 14.37 2.52 -2.18
N TRP A 83 14.01 1.37 -2.74
CA TRP A 83 13.35 0.31 -2.00
C TRP A 83 14.24 -0.42 -1.00
N ASN A 84 15.55 -0.53 -1.22
CA ASN A 84 16.49 -1.02 -0.20
C ASN A 84 16.46 -0.12 1.05
N SER A 85 16.37 1.21 0.87
CA SER A 85 16.22 2.15 2.00
C SER A 85 14.88 1.96 2.72
N ALA A 86 13.78 1.77 1.99
CA ALA A 86 12.49 1.42 2.60
C ALA A 86 12.58 0.09 3.36
N ASP A 87 13.24 -0.90 2.79
CA ASP A 87 13.36 -2.24 3.33
C ASP A 87 14.24 -2.29 4.59
N GLN A 88 15.24 -1.40 4.69
CA GLN A 88 15.99 -1.17 5.93
C GLN A 88 15.09 -0.60 7.04
N VAL A 89 14.20 0.35 6.73
CA VAL A 89 13.24 0.90 7.70
C VAL A 89 12.26 -0.18 8.16
N VAL A 90 11.76 -1.02 7.24
CA VAL A 90 10.89 -2.14 7.61
C VAL A 90 11.65 -3.19 8.42
N GLY A 91 12.92 -3.48 8.10
CA GLY A 91 13.76 -4.38 8.88
C GLY A 91 13.98 -3.92 10.33
N GLN A 92 14.17 -2.61 10.55
CA GLN A 92 14.24 -2.05 11.91
C GLN A 92 12.94 -2.25 12.70
N TRP A 93 11.79 -2.14 12.02
CA TRP A 93 10.49 -2.46 12.61
C TRP A 93 10.38 -3.96 12.93
N GLU A 94 10.81 -4.85 12.03
CA GLU A 94 10.82 -6.30 12.26
C GLU A 94 11.68 -6.66 13.48
N ASP A 95 12.88 -6.08 13.60
CA ASP A 95 13.78 -6.30 14.73
C ASP A 95 13.16 -5.82 16.05
N ALA A 96 12.54 -4.63 16.05
CA ALA A 96 11.86 -4.10 17.22
C ALA A 96 10.70 -5.00 17.70
N VAL A 97 9.92 -5.54 16.75
CA VAL A 97 8.81 -6.46 17.04
C VAL A 97 9.32 -7.80 17.58
N LYS A 98 10.38 -8.37 16.98
CA LYS A 98 10.95 -9.67 17.37
C LYS A 98 11.64 -9.63 18.73
N VAL A 99 12.37 -8.55 19.04
CA VAL A 99 13.18 -8.46 20.27
C VAL A 99 12.32 -8.28 21.51
N ASP A 100 11.38 -7.33 21.50
CA ASP A 100 10.55 -7.03 22.67
C ASP A 100 9.19 -6.47 22.24
N TYR A 101 8.25 -7.38 21.97
CA TYR A 101 6.87 -7.02 21.64
C TYR A 101 6.20 -6.18 22.74
N ALA A 102 6.50 -6.43 24.02
CA ALA A 102 5.87 -5.68 25.11
C ALA A 102 6.30 -4.22 25.09
N ARG A 103 7.60 -3.96 24.88
CA ARG A 103 8.14 -2.61 24.69
C ARG A 103 7.63 -1.95 23.43
N TYR A 104 7.60 -2.66 22.30
CA TYR A 104 7.00 -2.15 21.06
C TYR A 104 5.55 -1.72 21.31
N ALA A 105 4.71 -2.62 21.85
CA ALA A 105 3.32 -2.34 22.15
C ALA A 105 3.15 -1.16 23.14
N ALA A 106 3.99 -1.06 24.17
CA ALA A 106 3.95 0.04 25.14
C ALA A 106 4.28 1.40 24.50
N GLN A 107 5.25 1.43 23.59
CA GLN A 107 5.60 2.64 22.82
C GLN A 107 4.42 3.08 21.96
N PHE A 108 3.66 2.14 21.38
CA PHE A 108 2.54 2.43 20.49
C PHE A 108 1.18 2.65 21.17
N GLY A 109 0.96 2.09 22.37
CA GLY A 109 -0.27 2.25 23.15
C GLY A 109 -0.43 3.60 23.85
N SER A 110 0.65 4.39 23.98
CA SER A 110 0.67 5.63 24.78
C SER A 110 0.19 6.90 24.05
N PHE A 111 -0.10 6.84 22.75
CA PHE A 111 -0.42 8.03 21.95
C PHE A 111 -1.89 8.45 22.04
N LEU A 112 -2.24 9.20 23.09
CA LEU A 112 -3.54 9.87 23.24
C LEU A 112 -3.62 11.23 22.51
N VAL A 113 -2.55 11.65 21.83
CA VAL A 113 -2.43 13.00 21.26
C VAL A 113 -3.08 13.11 19.88
N ASN A 114 -2.64 12.36 18.86
CA ASN A 114 -3.19 12.40 17.49
C ASN A 114 -2.63 11.23 16.66
N ASP A 115 -3.43 10.60 15.81
CA ASP A 115 -2.97 9.53 14.92
C ASP A 115 -1.97 10.04 13.86
N LYS A 116 -2.06 11.31 13.44
CA LYS A 116 -1.13 11.92 12.47
C LYS A 116 0.29 12.16 13.01
N VAL A 117 0.47 12.19 14.33
CA VAL A 117 1.78 12.46 14.96
C VAL A 117 2.67 11.21 14.98
N ARG A 118 2.10 10.02 14.75
CA ARG A 118 2.86 8.77 14.70
C ARG A 118 3.79 8.75 13.49
N ARG A 119 4.99 8.20 13.67
CA ARG A 119 5.86 7.83 12.53
C ARG A 119 5.12 6.80 11.68
N TYR A 120 5.18 6.98 10.36
CA TYR A 120 4.58 6.04 9.43
C TYR A 120 5.41 4.77 9.35
N GLU A 121 4.79 3.62 9.63
CA GLU A 121 5.47 2.30 9.64
C GLU A 121 5.09 1.42 8.44
N GLY A 122 4.22 1.91 7.55
CA GLY A 122 3.64 1.12 6.46
C GLY A 122 2.51 0.20 6.93
N TYR A 123 1.51 -0.03 6.10
CA TYR A 123 0.55 -1.11 6.35
C TYR A 123 1.17 -2.47 6.03
N ASP A 124 0.62 -3.53 6.62
CA ASP A 124 1.21 -4.87 6.48
C ASP A 124 1.28 -5.33 5.02
N TYR A 125 0.25 -5.04 4.21
CA TYR A 125 0.29 -5.29 2.77
C TYR A 125 1.38 -4.51 2.06
N GLU A 126 1.65 -3.26 2.44
CA GLU A 126 2.69 -2.44 1.82
C GLU A 126 4.07 -2.99 2.11
N LYS A 127 4.29 -3.44 3.36
CA LYS A 127 5.53 -4.09 3.76
C LYS A 127 5.76 -5.37 2.93
N VAL A 128 4.75 -6.22 2.78
CA VAL A 128 4.86 -7.46 1.97
C VAL A 128 5.02 -7.15 0.47
N MET A 129 4.29 -6.15 -0.02
CA MET A 129 4.41 -5.73 -1.42
C MET A 129 5.77 -5.13 -1.73
N LEU A 130 6.44 -4.46 -0.80
CA LEU A 130 7.79 -3.91 -1.01
C LEU A 130 8.76 -4.97 -1.55
N THR A 131 8.89 -6.10 -0.88
CA THR A 131 9.81 -7.17 -1.28
C THR A 131 9.33 -7.91 -2.54
N THR A 132 8.02 -7.95 -2.76
CA THR A 132 7.44 -8.47 -4.01
C THR A 132 7.79 -7.58 -5.21
N GLN A 133 7.70 -6.25 -5.05
CA GLN A 133 8.09 -5.29 -6.08
C GLN A 133 9.61 -5.29 -6.33
N MET A 134 10.43 -5.45 -5.28
CA MET A 134 11.88 -5.66 -5.42
C MET A 134 12.20 -6.95 -6.20
N ALA A 135 11.47 -8.05 -5.95
CA ALA A 135 11.64 -9.28 -6.73
C ALA A 135 11.34 -9.03 -8.22
N LEU A 136 10.30 -8.24 -8.55
CA LEU A 136 10.00 -7.86 -9.93
C LEU A 136 11.10 -6.99 -10.56
N ASN A 137 11.78 -6.12 -9.81
CA ASN A 137 12.93 -5.37 -10.31
C ASN A 137 14.10 -6.30 -10.68
N PHE A 138 14.42 -7.29 -9.84
CA PHE A 138 15.46 -8.26 -10.17
C PHE A 138 15.09 -9.12 -11.39
N LEU A 139 13.82 -9.53 -11.47
CA LEU A 139 13.31 -10.28 -12.62
C LEU A 139 13.30 -9.46 -13.92
N ALA A 140 13.13 -8.14 -13.84
CA ALA A 140 13.23 -7.24 -14.99
C ALA A 140 14.64 -7.22 -15.62
N THR A 141 15.66 -7.62 -14.86
CA THR A 141 17.05 -7.83 -15.31
C THR A 141 17.43 -9.31 -15.43
N ASN A 142 16.46 -10.23 -15.37
CA ASN A 142 16.63 -11.70 -15.35
C ASN A 142 17.49 -12.23 -14.18
N ASP A 143 17.56 -11.51 -13.06
CA ASP A 143 18.28 -11.95 -11.86
C ASP A 143 17.37 -12.76 -10.93
N PHE A 144 17.20 -14.04 -11.25
CA PHE A 144 16.33 -14.93 -10.47
C PHE A 144 16.88 -15.25 -9.08
N GLU A 145 18.20 -15.20 -8.86
CA GLU A 145 18.81 -15.46 -7.55
C GLU A 145 18.54 -14.32 -6.55
N SER A 146 18.68 -13.08 -7.00
CA SER A 146 18.31 -11.92 -6.17
C SER A 146 16.79 -11.86 -5.97
N ALA A 147 15.99 -12.21 -6.99
CA ALA A 147 14.53 -12.32 -6.87
C ALA A 147 14.11 -13.38 -5.83
N ARG A 148 14.80 -14.53 -5.80
CA ARG A 148 14.61 -15.59 -4.78
C ARG A 148 14.88 -15.08 -3.37
N THR A 149 15.94 -14.28 -3.19
CA THR A 149 16.24 -13.68 -1.88
C THR A 149 15.13 -12.71 -1.45
N ALA A 150 14.67 -11.85 -2.36
CA ALA A 150 13.58 -10.91 -2.09
C ALA A 150 12.27 -11.64 -1.76
N ILE A 151 11.90 -12.69 -2.50
CA ILE A 151 10.65 -13.42 -2.26
C ILE A 151 10.71 -14.27 -0.98
N LYS A 152 11.87 -14.79 -0.62
CA LYS A 152 12.09 -15.42 0.70
C LYS A 152 11.81 -14.42 1.83
N LYS A 153 12.32 -13.19 1.70
CA LYS A 153 12.07 -12.11 2.68
C LYS A 153 10.58 -11.77 2.80
N THR A 154 9.83 -11.85 1.69
CA THR A 154 8.36 -11.72 1.72
C THR A 154 7.72 -12.70 2.70
N HIS A 155 8.10 -13.99 2.65
CA HIS A 155 7.55 -15.00 3.57
C HIS A 155 7.98 -14.81 5.02
N GLU A 156 9.24 -14.46 5.25
CA GLU A 156 9.73 -14.16 6.61
C GLU A 156 8.96 -12.98 7.23
N ARG A 157 8.67 -11.95 6.43
CA ARG A 157 7.89 -10.79 6.84
C ARG A 157 6.43 -11.12 7.12
N GLU A 158 5.80 -11.94 6.28
CA GLU A 158 4.45 -12.45 6.54
C GLU A 158 4.37 -13.19 7.88
N ALA A 159 5.37 -14.00 8.23
CA ALA A 159 5.42 -14.71 9.50
C ALA A 159 5.52 -13.76 10.72
N VAL A 160 6.35 -12.71 10.62
CA VAL A 160 6.46 -11.67 11.66
C VAL A 160 5.14 -10.93 11.84
N ILE A 161 4.49 -10.56 10.73
CA ILE A 161 3.18 -9.89 10.76
C ILE A 161 2.13 -10.80 11.40
N ALA A 162 2.11 -12.09 11.04
CA ALA A 162 1.17 -13.06 11.62
C ALA A 162 1.31 -13.13 13.14
N GLU A 163 2.54 -13.32 13.64
CA GLU A 163 2.81 -13.39 15.08
C GLU A 163 2.42 -12.08 15.80
N LEU A 164 2.69 -10.93 15.17
CA LEU A 164 2.30 -9.63 15.73
C LEU A 164 0.77 -9.51 15.84
N ARG A 165 0.04 -9.84 14.78
CA ARG A 165 -1.42 -9.70 14.73
C ARG A 165 -2.13 -10.61 15.71
N ASP A 166 -1.62 -11.83 15.92
CA ASP A 166 -2.16 -12.75 16.92
C ASP A 166 -2.05 -12.15 18.34
N LYS A 167 -0.92 -11.54 18.67
CA LYS A 167 -0.71 -10.88 19.97
C LYS A 167 -1.55 -9.61 20.13
N GLU A 168 -1.69 -8.81 19.07
CA GLU A 168 -2.51 -7.60 19.09
C GLU A 168 -4.00 -7.91 19.26
N TYR A 169 -4.50 -8.98 18.64
CA TYR A 169 -5.89 -9.39 18.75
C TYR A 169 -6.29 -9.63 20.21
N LEU A 170 -5.51 -10.44 20.94
CA LEU A 170 -5.74 -10.76 22.36
C LEU A 170 -5.73 -9.51 23.25
N LYS A 171 -4.75 -8.61 23.06
CA LYS A 171 -4.66 -7.37 23.85
C LYS A 171 -5.82 -6.43 23.60
N ARG A 172 -6.25 -6.27 22.35
CA ARG A 172 -7.35 -5.37 21.98
C ARG A 172 -8.66 -5.83 22.61
N GLU A 173 -8.91 -7.14 22.66
CA GLU A 173 -10.09 -7.72 23.32
C GLU A 173 -10.08 -7.41 24.83
N GLU A 174 -8.96 -7.65 25.51
CA GLU A 174 -8.83 -7.32 26.94
C GLU A 174 -9.00 -5.82 27.24
N GLU A 175 -8.43 -4.94 26.41
CA GLU A 175 -8.52 -3.49 26.59
C GLU A 175 -9.93 -2.96 26.32
N ALA A 176 -10.60 -3.48 25.30
CA ALA A 176 -11.98 -3.12 24.98
C ALA A 176 -12.92 -3.46 26.16
N ASP A 177 -12.75 -4.65 26.76
CA ASP A 177 -13.49 -5.08 27.95
C ASP A 177 -13.19 -4.20 29.17
N LYS A 178 -11.91 -3.91 29.43
CA LYS A 178 -11.48 -3.04 30.55
C LYS A 178 -12.07 -1.62 30.44
N GLN A 179 -12.17 -1.08 29.23
CA GLN A 179 -12.68 0.27 28.98
C GLN A 179 -14.21 0.31 28.76
N GLY A 180 -14.88 -0.85 28.74
CA GLY A 180 -16.32 -0.95 28.49
C GLY A 180 -16.75 -0.52 27.09
N ILE A 181 -15.84 -0.51 26.11
CA ILE A 181 -16.11 -0.08 24.74
C ILE A 181 -16.49 -1.30 23.90
N LYS A 182 -17.78 -1.47 23.65
CA LYS A 182 -18.34 -2.57 22.84
C LYS A 182 -18.71 -2.18 21.41
N THR A 183 -18.55 -0.90 21.07
CA THR A 183 -18.93 -0.34 19.76
C THR A 183 -18.12 -1.00 18.64
N GLN A 184 -18.82 -1.53 17.64
CA GLN A 184 -18.23 -2.03 16.42
C GLN A 184 -18.37 -1.00 15.29
N TYR A 185 -17.61 -1.17 14.21
CA TYR A 185 -17.72 -0.30 13.03
C TYR A 185 -19.13 -0.34 12.41
N LYS A 186 -19.87 -1.44 12.61
CA LYS A 186 -21.26 -1.62 12.17
C LYS A 186 -22.24 -0.73 12.94
N ASP A 187 -21.89 -0.31 14.15
CA ASP A 187 -22.71 0.57 14.99
C ASP A 187 -22.51 2.06 14.64
N LEU A 188 -21.48 2.38 13.85
CA LEU A 188 -21.16 3.74 13.42
C LEU A 188 -22.15 4.22 12.34
N LYS A 189 -23.23 4.87 12.77
CA LYS A 189 -24.24 5.44 11.85
C LYS A 189 -23.60 6.41 10.85
N GLY A 190 -23.78 6.14 9.56
CA GLY A 190 -23.23 6.95 8.46
C GLY A 190 -21.83 6.52 8.00
N TYR A 191 -21.21 5.54 8.64
CA TYR A 191 -19.96 4.94 8.17
C TYR A 191 -20.24 3.97 7.00
N PRO A 192 -19.41 3.92 5.94
CA PRO A 192 -19.62 3.06 4.77
C PRO A 192 -19.26 1.59 5.08
N VAL A 193 -20.05 0.91 5.91
CA VAL A 193 -19.82 -0.49 6.32
C VAL A 193 -19.72 -1.44 5.12
N ALA A 194 -20.48 -1.18 4.07
CA ALA A 194 -20.54 -2.02 2.87
C ALA A 194 -19.18 -2.18 2.16
N SER A 195 -18.29 -1.18 2.22
CA SER A 195 -16.97 -1.29 1.58
C SER A 195 -16.02 -2.21 2.36
N LEU A 196 -16.22 -2.37 3.67
CA LEU A 196 -15.42 -3.27 4.51
C LEU A 196 -15.98 -4.70 4.49
N ASP A 197 -17.29 -4.86 4.32
CA ASP A 197 -17.97 -6.16 4.28
C ASP A 197 -18.16 -6.69 2.84
N ALA A 198 -17.56 -6.04 1.83
CA ALA A 198 -17.61 -6.47 0.44
C ALA A 198 -17.02 -7.90 0.27
N PRO A 199 -17.62 -8.76 -0.57
CA PRO A 199 -17.19 -10.16 -0.74
C PRO A 199 -15.68 -10.33 -0.99
N GLU A 200 -15.10 -9.48 -1.83
CA GLU A 200 -13.68 -9.45 -2.17
C GLU A 200 -12.77 -9.06 -1.00
N VAL A 201 -13.30 -8.41 0.03
CA VAL A 201 -12.56 -8.02 1.25
C VAL A 201 -12.66 -9.13 2.31
N VAL A 202 -13.85 -9.66 2.52
CA VAL A 202 -14.10 -10.69 3.55
C VAL A 202 -13.59 -12.07 3.14
N SER A 203 -13.49 -12.35 1.84
CA SER A 203 -12.92 -13.59 1.31
C SER A 203 -11.40 -13.67 1.43
N LEU A 204 -10.72 -12.54 1.64
CA LEU A 204 -9.28 -12.56 1.92
C LEU A 204 -9.03 -13.29 3.24
N LYS A 205 -7.95 -14.07 3.32
CA LYS A 205 -7.55 -14.71 4.58
C LYS A 205 -7.14 -13.68 5.62
N ASN A 206 -6.36 -12.68 5.18
CA ASN A 206 -5.86 -11.56 5.97
C ASN A 206 -5.54 -10.40 5.01
N SER A 207 -5.04 -9.29 5.54
CA SER A 207 -4.73 -8.11 4.76
C SER A 207 -3.35 -8.14 4.10
N TYR A 208 -2.44 -9.07 4.44
CA TYR A 208 -1.02 -8.94 4.10
C TYR A 208 -0.49 -10.02 3.16
N GLN A 209 -1.08 -11.22 3.14
CA GLN A 209 -0.67 -12.28 2.21
C GLN A 209 -1.25 -12.05 0.82
N SER A 210 -0.40 -12.20 -0.19
CA SER A 210 -0.77 -12.02 -1.59
C SER A 210 -0.64 -13.32 -2.37
N ALA A 211 -1.73 -13.77 -3.01
CA ALA A 211 -1.69 -14.93 -3.88
C ALA A 211 -0.70 -14.74 -5.04
N PHE A 212 -0.52 -13.49 -5.50
CA PHE A 212 0.49 -13.16 -6.50
C PHE A 212 1.91 -13.39 -5.96
N SER A 213 2.25 -12.90 -4.76
CA SER A 213 3.58 -13.09 -4.18
C SER A 213 3.95 -14.56 -4.02
N HIS A 214 3.01 -15.39 -3.54
CA HIS A 214 3.23 -16.84 -3.41
C HIS A 214 3.32 -17.54 -4.77
N TYR A 215 2.51 -17.14 -5.77
CA TYR A 215 2.61 -17.67 -7.12
C TYR A 215 3.94 -17.29 -7.78
N LEU A 216 4.39 -16.05 -7.60
CA LEU A 216 5.68 -15.57 -8.08
C LEU A 216 6.83 -16.33 -7.42
N ALA A 217 6.75 -16.62 -6.12
CA ALA A 217 7.70 -17.46 -5.42
C ALA A 217 7.81 -18.84 -6.08
N GLY A 218 6.67 -19.50 -6.31
CA GLY A 218 6.61 -20.79 -7.00
C GLY A 218 7.31 -20.73 -8.38
N TYR A 219 7.01 -19.68 -9.15
CA TYR A 219 7.62 -19.48 -10.48
C TYR A 219 9.13 -19.24 -10.44
N ILE A 220 9.61 -18.46 -9.47
CA ILE A 220 11.05 -18.20 -9.29
C ILE A 220 11.78 -19.51 -8.96
N TYR A 221 11.28 -20.28 -8.00
CA TYR A 221 11.89 -21.55 -7.61
C TYR A 221 11.82 -22.59 -8.74
N GLU A 222 10.71 -22.65 -9.48
CA GLU A 222 10.58 -23.53 -10.65
C GLU A 222 11.61 -23.17 -11.73
N ALA A 223 11.78 -21.88 -12.02
CA ALA A 223 12.75 -21.38 -12.99
C ALA A 223 14.20 -21.69 -12.62
N LEU A 224 14.50 -21.78 -11.31
CA LEU A 224 15.80 -22.16 -10.78
C LEU A 224 15.99 -23.69 -10.67
N GLY A 225 14.99 -24.49 -11.06
CA GLY A 225 15.01 -25.95 -10.96
C GLY A 225 14.75 -26.49 -9.55
N GLU A 226 14.39 -25.63 -8.59
CA GLU A 226 14.13 -25.97 -7.19
C GLU A 226 12.66 -26.37 -6.98
N LYS A 227 12.19 -27.43 -7.66
CA LYS A 227 10.76 -27.82 -7.67
C LYS A 227 10.16 -28.05 -6.26
N ASP A 228 10.93 -28.64 -5.35
CA ASP A 228 10.50 -28.87 -3.97
C ASP A 228 10.21 -27.56 -3.20
N LEU A 229 10.89 -26.48 -3.57
CA LEU A 229 10.68 -25.14 -3.03
C LEU A 229 9.59 -24.37 -3.81
N ALA A 230 9.34 -24.73 -5.07
CA ALA A 230 8.26 -24.17 -5.87
C ALA A 230 6.87 -24.61 -5.39
N ALA A 231 6.72 -25.89 -5.05
CA ALA A 231 5.42 -26.48 -4.70
C ALA A 231 4.71 -25.77 -3.51
N PRO A 232 5.39 -25.41 -2.40
CA PRO A 232 4.79 -24.63 -1.32
C PRO A 232 4.24 -23.27 -1.77
N GLY A 233 4.97 -22.56 -2.64
CA GLY A 233 4.52 -21.27 -3.18
C GLY A 233 3.22 -21.40 -3.98
N TYR A 234 3.17 -22.36 -4.91
CA TYR A 234 1.95 -22.62 -5.69
C TYR A 234 0.78 -23.10 -4.84
N ARG A 235 1.03 -23.98 -3.86
CA ARG A 235 -0.01 -24.42 -2.92
C ARG A 235 -0.58 -23.25 -2.13
N GLN A 236 0.28 -22.40 -1.57
CA GLN A 236 -0.17 -21.25 -0.78
C GLN A 236 -0.96 -20.25 -1.62
N ALA A 237 -0.55 -20.02 -2.88
CA ALA A 237 -1.32 -19.18 -3.80
C ALA A 237 -2.72 -19.75 -4.05
N ALA A 238 -2.84 -21.06 -4.31
CA ALA A 238 -4.12 -21.73 -4.51
C ALA A 238 -5.01 -21.72 -3.26
N GLU A 239 -4.44 -21.81 -2.06
CA GLU A 239 -5.18 -21.67 -0.80
C GLU A 239 -5.72 -20.25 -0.60
N LEU A 240 -4.94 -19.22 -0.98
CA LEU A 240 -5.36 -17.83 -0.88
C LEU A 240 -6.40 -17.43 -1.94
N ARG A 241 -6.40 -18.11 -3.09
CA ARG A 241 -7.39 -17.95 -4.16
C ARG A 241 -7.87 -19.30 -4.71
N PRO A 242 -8.76 -19.99 -3.98
CA PRO A 242 -9.33 -21.26 -4.45
C PRO A 242 -10.16 -21.06 -5.73
N ASN A 243 -10.35 -22.13 -6.51
CA ASN A 243 -11.09 -22.12 -7.79
C ASN A 243 -10.45 -21.21 -8.85
N THR A 244 -9.12 -21.12 -8.85
CA THR A 244 -8.36 -20.35 -9.84
C THR A 244 -7.56 -21.31 -10.71
N PRO A 245 -8.00 -21.61 -11.95
CA PRO A 245 -7.40 -22.65 -12.78
C PRO A 245 -5.89 -22.50 -13.00
N LEU A 246 -5.39 -21.27 -13.14
CA LEU A 246 -3.95 -21.01 -13.27
C LEU A 246 -3.15 -21.56 -12.08
N LEU A 247 -3.64 -21.35 -10.86
CA LEU A 247 -2.94 -21.72 -9.63
C LEU A 247 -2.97 -23.23 -9.41
N GLU A 248 -4.13 -23.85 -9.66
CA GLU A 248 -4.31 -25.30 -9.54
C GLU A 248 -3.46 -26.05 -10.59
N GLN A 249 -3.43 -25.54 -11.82
CA GLN A 249 -2.64 -26.14 -12.90
C GLN A 249 -1.14 -25.97 -12.69
N ALA A 250 -0.67 -24.89 -12.06
CA ALA A 250 0.75 -24.72 -11.78
C ALA A 250 1.31 -25.84 -10.90
N LEU A 251 0.54 -26.28 -9.89
CA LEU A 251 0.94 -27.41 -9.03
C LEU A 251 0.92 -28.74 -9.79
N VAL A 252 -0.13 -28.99 -10.59
CA VAL A 252 -0.26 -30.22 -11.40
C VAL A 252 0.81 -30.33 -12.48
N ASN A 253 1.23 -29.21 -13.04
CA ASN A 253 2.20 -29.16 -14.12
C ASN A 253 3.65 -29.17 -13.64
N LEU A 254 3.91 -29.00 -12.34
CA LEU A 254 5.26 -28.86 -11.80
C LEU A 254 6.16 -30.07 -12.10
N ASP A 255 5.60 -31.28 -12.06
CA ASP A 255 6.34 -32.52 -12.35
C ASP A 255 6.39 -32.87 -13.84
N LYS A 256 5.70 -32.12 -14.69
CA LYS A 256 5.73 -32.38 -16.14
C LYS A 256 7.13 -32.09 -16.69
N PRO A 257 7.58 -32.84 -17.70
CA PRO A 257 8.83 -32.54 -18.40
C PRO A 257 8.79 -31.12 -18.96
N ALA A 258 9.96 -30.47 -19.01
CA ALA A 258 10.11 -29.22 -19.72
C ALA A 258 9.63 -29.37 -21.18
N GLY A 259 9.11 -28.29 -21.76
CA GLY A 259 8.72 -28.25 -23.18
C GLY A 259 9.90 -28.53 -24.11
N LYS A 260 9.67 -28.46 -25.43
CA LYS A 260 10.77 -28.55 -26.41
C LYS A 260 11.78 -27.42 -26.15
N ASP A 261 13.07 -27.66 -26.39
CA ASP A 261 14.19 -26.71 -26.09
C ASP A 261 14.06 -25.31 -26.72
N ASP A 262 13.26 -25.18 -27.78
CA ASP A 262 13.02 -23.90 -28.48
C ASP A 262 11.90 -23.05 -27.86
N ASP A 263 11.08 -23.63 -26.96
CA ASP A 263 10.01 -22.92 -26.27
C ASP A 263 10.52 -22.32 -24.95
N SER A 264 10.02 -21.13 -24.65
CA SER A 264 10.26 -20.38 -23.42
C SER A 264 8.96 -20.29 -22.62
N ASP A 265 9.05 -20.53 -21.31
CA ASP A 265 7.99 -20.30 -20.34
C ASP A 265 8.03 -18.83 -19.89
N ILE A 266 6.95 -18.10 -20.17
CA ILE A 266 6.85 -16.66 -19.98
C ILE A 266 5.72 -16.36 -19.01
N LEU A 267 6.07 -15.67 -17.92
CA LEU A 267 5.10 -15.07 -17.03
C LEU A 267 4.98 -13.58 -17.35
N ILE A 268 3.85 -13.20 -17.96
CA ILE A 268 3.52 -11.79 -18.13
C ILE A 268 2.76 -11.33 -16.88
N VAL A 269 3.34 -10.38 -16.15
CA VAL A 269 2.76 -9.73 -14.98
C VAL A 269 2.24 -8.36 -15.41
N VAL A 270 0.93 -8.14 -15.27
CA VAL A 270 0.28 -6.88 -15.59
C VAL A 270 -0.23 -6.23 -14.30
N GLN A 271 0.38 -5.10 -13.95
CA GLN A 271 0.04 -4.31 -12.79
C GLN A 271 -0.73 -3.06 -13.23
N SER A 272 -1.96 -2.85 -12.76
CA SER A 272 -2.81 -1.73 -13.17
C SER A 272 -3.30 -0.88 -12.00
N GLY A 273 -3.61 0.38 -12.26
CA GLY A 273 -4.21 1.30 -11.29
C GLY A 273 -3.27 1.74 -10.17
N LEU A 274 -3.72 2.70 -9.38
CA LEU A 274 -3.01 3.21 -8.20
C LEU A 274 -3.66 2.67 -6.93
N ALA A 275 -2.86 2.39 -5.90
CA ALA A 275 -3.38 2.01 -4.59
C ALA A 275 -4.40 3.06 -4.08
N PRO A 276 -5.43 2.61 -3.35
CA PRO A 276 -6.52 3.48 -2.95
C PRO A 276 -6.02 4.64 -2.07
N ALA A 277 -6.68 5.78 -2.16
CA ALA A 277 -6.48 6.83 -1.16
C ALA A 277 -7.13 6.41 0.17
N ARG A 278 -6.56 6.89 1.27
CA ARG A 278 -7.25 6.91 2.56
C ARG A 278 -7.78 8.31 2.79
N ASP A 279 -9.03 8.41 3.22
CA ASP A 279 -9.64 9.67 3.63
C ASP A 279 -10.26 9.51 5.03
N SER A 280 -10.90 10.54 5.55
CA SER A 280 -11.57 10.54 6.84
C SER A 280 -13.03 11.00 6.72
N ILE A 281 -13.90 10.36 7.48
CA ILE A 281 -15.28 10.79 7.71
C ILE A 281 -15.48 11.09 9.19
N ARG A 282 -16.27 12.12 9.51
CA ARG A 282 -16.61 12.46 10.89
C ARG A 282 -17.95 11.86 11.26
N ILE A 283 -17.96 11.05 12.31
CA ILE A 283 -19.16 10.40 12.84
C ILE A 283 -19.42 10.92 14.26
N PRO A 284 -20.57 11.54 14.54
CA PRO A 284 -20.93 11.98 15.89
C PRO A 284 -21.28 10.77 16.75
N LEU A 285 -20.52 10.55 17.83
CA LEU A 285 -20.79 9.48 18.79
C LEU A 285 -21.22 10.07 20.15
N PRO A 286 -22.23 9.46 20.81
CA PRO A 286 -22.57 9.78 22.19
C PRO A 286 -21.53 9.16 23.13
N LEU A 287 -20.66 9.99 23.71
CA LEU A 287 -19.64 9.53 24.66
C LEU A 287 -20.02 9.97 26.08
N LEU A 288 -19.80 9.08 27.06
CA LEU A 288 -19.96 9.41 28.47
C LEU A 288 -18.71 10.13 28.97
N ILE A 289 -18.82 11.44 29.23
CA ILE A 289 -17.71 12.30 29.67
C ILE A 289 -18.09 12.94 31.01
N SER A 290 -17.47 12.47 32.10
CA SER A 290 -17.73 12.99 33.47
C SER A 290 -19.23 13.01 33.80
N ASP A 291 -19.87 11.85 33.67
CA ASP A 291 -21.30 11.56 33.94
C ASP A 291 -22.32 12.24 33.01
N ASN A 292 -21.86 12.97 31.99
CA ASN A 292 -22.72 13.57 30.98
C ASN A 292 -22.53 12.88 29.63
N VAL A 293 -23.62 12.61 28.92
CA VAL A 293 -23.54 12.17 27.52
C VAL A 293 -23.27 13.38 26.64
N VAL A 294 -22.13 13.39 25.97
CA VAL A 294 -21.69 14.46 25.07
C VAL A 294 -21.56 13.92 23.66
N ILE A 295 -22.28 14.52 22.71
CA ILE A 295 -22.14 14.20 21.28
C ILE A 295 -20.79 14.74 20.80
N THR A 296 -19.87 13.85 20.48
CA THR A 296 -18.51 14.20 20.06
C THR A 296 -18.29 13.71 18.63
N PRO A 297 -18.01 14.61 17.66
CA PRO A 297 -17.68 14.21 16.29
C PRO A 297 -16.28 13.60 16.24
N LEU A 298 -16.20 12.30 15.97
CA LEU A 298 -14.93 11.57 15.88
C LEU A 298 -14.58 11.28 14.42
N SER A 299 -13.30 11.39 14.08
CA SER A 299 -12.80 11.11 12.71
C SER A 299 -12.42 9.64 12.55
N PHE A 300 -13.01 8.97 11.55
CA PHE A 300 -12.71 7.59 11.19
C PHE A 300 -12.17 7.49 9.75
N PRO A 301 -11.17 6.63 9.49
CA PRO A 301 -10.62 6.47 8.14
C PRO A 301 -11.60 5.73 7.21
N ILE A 302 -11.54 6.04 5.92
CA ILE A 302 -12.26 5.35 4.84
C ILE A 302 -11.31 5.09 3.67
N ILE A 303 -11.62 4.09 2.84
CA ILE A 303 -10.88 3.77 1.61
C ILE A 303 -11.59 4.40 0.41
N LYS A 304 -10.83 5.06 -0.46
CA LYS A 304 -11.28 5.55 -1.77
C LYS A 304 -10.48 4.86 -2.87
N ALA A 305 -11.13 3.94 -3.57
CA ALA A 305 -10.52 3.22 -4.69
C ALA A 305 -10.04 4.17 -5.79
N ASP A 306 -8.99 3.78 -6.51
CA ASP A 306 -8.59 4.46 -7.74
C ASP A 306 -9.62 4.21 -8.84
N THR A 307 -10.00 5.28 -9.53
CA THR A 307 -10.91 5.22 -10.69
C THR A 307 -10.25 5.82 -11.93
N SER A 308 -8.96 6.16 -11.86
CA SER A 308 -8.25 6.80 -12.96
C SER A 308 -7.83 5.82 -14.05
N THR A 309 -7.67 4.54 -13.72
CA THR A 309 -7.23 3.50 -14.66
C THR A 309 -8.39 2.55 -14.98
N PRO A 310 -8.86 2.47 -16.24
CA PRO A 310 -9.88 1.51 -16.63
C PRO A 310 -9.44 0.06 -16.41
N GLY A 311 -10.33 -0.77 -15.88
CA GLY A 311 -10.09 -2.20 -15.72
C GLY A 311 -10.09 -2.94 -17.07
N PHE A 312 -9.25 -3.96 -17.19
CA PHE A 312 -9.24 -4.88 -18.32
C PHE A 312 -8.89 -6.30 -17.85
N GLY A 313 -9.38 -7.30 -18.56
CA GLY A 313 -9.16 -8.72 -18.25
C GLY A 313 -8.42 -9.49 -19.35
N GLN A 314 -8.02 -8.80 -20.42
CA GLN A 314 -7.40 -9.41 -21.59
C GLN A 314 -6.29 -8.50 -22.14
N ILE A 315 -5.29 -9.12 -22.75
CA ILE A 315 -4.24 -8.47 -23.56
C ILE A 315 -4.09 -9.22 -24.88
N GLY A 316 -3.57 -8.55 -25.90
CA GLY A 316 -3.16 -9.22 -27.14
C GLY A 316 -1.71 -9.67 -27.05
N VAL A 317 -1.41 -10.88 -27.53
CA VAL A 317 -0.05 -11.40 -27.75
C VAL A 317 0.01 -11.91 -29.19
N ASP A 318 0.85 -11.31 -30.02
CA ASP A 318 0.96 -11.57 -31.47
C ASP A 318 -0.40 -11.57 -32.20
N GLY A 319 -1.28 -10.65 -31.81
CA GLY A 319 -2.63 -10.51 -32.37
C GLY A 319 -3.68 -11.47 -31.78
N GLN A 320 -3.31 -12.39 -30.90
CA GLN A 320 -4.24 -13.27 -30.19
C GLN A 320 -4.62 -12.71 -28.82
N GLN A 321 -5.91 -12.65 -28.50
CA GLN A 321 -6.38 -12.23 -27.18
C GLN A 321 -6.17 -13.34 -26.16
N VAL A 322 -5.54 -13.02 -25.03
CA VAL A 322 -5.32 -13.92 -23.90
C VAL A 322 -5.94 -13.34 -22.63
N ASN A 323 -6.61 -14.20 -21.85
CA ASN A 323 -7.20 -13.82 -20.57
C ASN A 323 -6.13 -13.66 -19.50
N LEU A 324 -6.25 -12.59 -18.73
CA LEU A 324 -5.46 -12.35 -17.53
C LEU A 324 -6.17 -12.92 -16.30
N THR A 325 -5.39 -13.55 -15.42
CA THR A 325 -5.86 -14.02 -14.12
C THR A 325 -5.49 -13.00 -13.06
N ALA A 326 -6.47 -12.33 -12.45
CA ALA A 326 -6.20 -11.47 -11.29
C ALA A 326 -5.71 -12.33 -10.12
N LEU A 327 -4.66 -11.89 -9.43
CA LEU A 327 -4.11 -12.57 -8.26
C LEU A 327 -3.98 -11.66 -7.04
N ASN A 328 -4.03 -10.34 -7.22
CA ASN A 328 -3.94 -9.36 -6.13
C ASN A 328 -4.83 -8.15 -6.36
N SER A 329 -5.41 -7.60 -5.29
CA SER A 329 -6.05 -6.27 -5.26
C SER A 329 -5.63 -5.54 -3.99
N THR A 330 -4.85 -4.47 -4.14
CA THR A 330 -4.40 -3.61 -3.05
C THR A 330 -5.57 -2.86 -2.42
N THR A 331 -6.59 -2.47 -3.20
CA THR A 331 -7.85 -1.93 -2.64
C THR A 331 -8.52 -2.91 -1.69
N ALA A 332 -8.66 -4.19 -2.09
CA ALA A 332 -9.26 -5.20 -1.22
C ALA A 332 -8.40 -5.45 0.03
N MET A 333 -7.07 -5.53 -0.12
CA MET A 333 -6.14 -5.70 1.00
C MET A 333 -6.15 -4.51 1.97
N SER A 334 -6.21 -3.27 1.45
CA SER A 334 -6.29 -2.05 2.26
C SER A 334 -7.61 -1.94 3.01
N SER A 335 -8.73 -2.27 2.36
CA SER A 335 -10.03 -2.38 3.01
C SER A 335 -10.04 -3.48 4.08
N ARG A 336 -9.38 -4.62 3.83
CA ARG A 336 -9.24 -5.69 4.82
C ARG A 336 -8.40 -5.23 6.02
N ALA A 337 -7.28 -4.55 5.78
CA ALA A 337 -6.45 -3.98 6.85
C ALA A 337 -7.25 -2.99 7.69
N LEU A 338 -8.02 -2.10 7.05
CA LEU A 338 -8.88 -1.15 7.75
C LEU A 338 -9.93 -1.89 8.59
N ARG A 339 -10.61 -2.89 8.03
CA ARG A 339 -11.59 -3.71 8.76
C ARG A 339 -10.98 -4.36 10.01
N ASP A 340 -9.80 -4.95 9.89
CA ASP A 340 -9.10 -5.62 10.99
C ASP A 340 -8.60 -4.61 12.05
N ASP A 341 -8.31 -3.36 11.66
CA ASP A 341 -7.85 -2.29 12.56
C ASP A 341 -8.97 -1.45 13.17
N MET A 342 -10.19 -1.47 12.61
CA MET A 342 -11.33 -0.67 13.08
C MET A 342 -11.62 -0.81 14.59
N PRO A 343 -11.62 -2.01 15.20
CA PRO A 343 -11.84 -2.15 16.64
C PRO A 343 -10.84 -1.33 17.47
N GLY A 344 -9.55 -1.41 17.12
CA GLY A 344 -8.50 -0.64 17.79
C GLY A 344 -8.60 0.87 17.53
N ILE A 345 -9.02 1.27 16.31
CA ILE A 345 -9.25 2.68 15.97
C ILE A 345 -10.41 3.26 16.79
N ILE A 346 -11.52 2.52 16.91
CA ILE A 346 -12.70 2.93 17.70
C ILE A 346 -12.33 3.06 19.17
N LEU A 347 -11.65 2.06 19.73
CA LEU A 347 -11.19 2.05 21.12
C LEU A 347 -10.33 3.28 21.42
N ARG A 348 -9.23 3.47 20.66
CA ARG A 348 -8.29 4.59 20.91
C ARG A 348 -8.95 5.95 20.69
N THR A 349 -9.76 6.10 19.65
CA THR A 349 -10.43 7.38 19.35
C THR A 349 -11.43 7.74 20.43
N SER A 350 -12.18 6.77 20.95
CA SER A 350 -13.15 6.99 22.03
C SER A 350 -12.45 7.34 23.35
N VAL A 351 -11.43 6.58 23.75
CA VAL A 351 -10.64 6.86 24.96
C VAL A 351 -10.01 8.25 24.89
N ARG A 352 -9.39 8.60 23.75
CA ARG A 352 -8.81 9.93 23.50
C ARG A 352 -9.85 11.04 23.65
N ALA A 353 -11.03 10.88 23.07
CA ALA A 353 -12.10 11.87 23.16
C ALA A 353 -12.60 12.05 24.60
N ILE A 354 -12.79 10.95 25.35
CA ILE A 354 -13.17 10.99 26.77
C ILE A 354 -12.10 11.70 27.60
N SER A 355 -10.83 11.32 27.46
CA SER A 355 -9.71 11.95 28.18
C SER A 355 -9.61 13.46 27.90
N ARG A 356 -9.76 13.87 26.64
CA ARG A 356 -9.78 15.29 26.25
C ARG A 356 -10.98 16.02 26.83
N GLY A 357 -12.16 15.42 26.81
CA GLY A 357 -13.36 16.01 27.38
C GLY A 357 -13.24 16.24 28.90
N ILE A 358 -12.64 15.30 29.63
CA ILE A 358 -12.32 15.44 31.06
C ILE A 358 -11.34 16.61 31.27
N ALA A 359 -10.25 16.66 30.48
CA ALA A 359 -9.26 17.73 30.57
C ALA A 359 -9.86 19.11 30.26
N GLN A 360 -10.70 19.22 29.22
CA GLN A 360 -11.38 20.46 28.86
C GLN A 360 -12.37 20.91 29.94
N LYS A 361 -13.13 19.98 30.55
CA LYS A 361 -14.03 20.29 31.68
C LYS A 361 -13.24 20.83 32.88
N ASN A 362 -12.09 20.25 33.19
CA ASN A 362 -11.22 20.73 34.27
C ASN A 362 -10.62 22.11 33.96
N LEU A 363 -10.18 22.35 32.73
CA LEU A 363 -9.67 23.65 32.30
C LEU A 363 -10.75 24.73 32.30
N ASN A 364 -11.97 24.42 31.85
CA ASN A 364 -13.11 25.34 31.88
C ASN A 364 -13.46 25.81 33.30
N LYS A 365 -13.29 24.94 34.32
CA LYS A 365 -13.50 25.32 35.73
C LYS A 365 -12.46 26.33 36.24
N VAL A 366 -11.23 26.28 35.70
CA VAL A 366 -10.13 27.16 36.12
C VAL A 366 -10.09 28.44 35.28
N ASN A 367 -10.26 28.33 33.97
CA ASN A 367 -10.29 29.44 33.03
C ASN A 367 -11.17 29.07 31.80
N PRO A 368 -12.41 29.59 31.72
CA PRO A 368 -13.33 29.29 30.63
C PRO A 368 -12.80 29.66 29.24
N ILE A 369 -12.04 30.75 29.12
CA ILE A 369 -11.47 31.19 27.84
C ILE A 369 -10.37 30.23 27.39
N ALA A 370 -9.54 29.76 28.33
CA ALA A 370 -8.51 28.76 28.02
C ALA A 370 -9.12 27.43 27.57
N GLY A 371 -10.19 26.96 28.22
CA GLY A 371 -10.85 25.72 27.80
C GLY A 371 -11.63 25.82 26.48
N LEU A 372 -12.13 27.01 26.11
CA LEU A 372 -12.67 27.27 24.76
C LEU A 372 -11.56 27.26 23.70
N ALA A 373 -10.43 27.93 23.96
CA ALA A 373 -9.29 27.97 23.05
C ALA A 373 -8.71 26.57 22.78
N VAL A 374 -8.58 25.74 23.83
CA VAL A 374 -8.14 24.34 23.73
C VAL A 374 -9.16 23.48 22.96
N GLY A 375 -10.45 23.68 23.17
CA GLY A 375 -11.50 22.96 22.45
C GLY A 375 -11.46 23.19 20.94
N ILE A 376 -11.36 24.46 20.51
CA ILE A 376 -11.27 24.84 19.08
C ILE A 376 -9.99 24.26 18.46
N THR A 377 -8.85 24.39 19.15
CA THR A 377 -7.57 23.89 18.65
C THR A 377 -7.58 22.37 18.52
N SER A 378 -8.19 21.66 19.47
CA SER A 378 -8.27 20.19 19.47
C SER A 378 -9.13 19.64 18.34
N ALA A 379 -10.23 20.32 18.00
CA ALA A 379 -11.10 19.93 16.90
C ALA A 379 -10.43 20.09 15.52
N VAL A 380 -9.56 21.09 15.37
CA VAL A 380 -8.76 21.30 14.14
C VAL A 380 -7.66 20.24 13.98
N LEU A 381 -7.11 19.76 15.09
CA LEU A 381 -6.07 18.72 15.09
C LEU A 381 -6.64 17.30 14.86
N GLU A 382 -7.95 17.09 14.97
CA GLU A 382 -8.54 15.75 14.86
C GLU A 382 -8.76 15.33 13.40
N GLY A 383 -7.92 14.43 12.92
CA GLY A 383 -8.05 13.78 11.61
C GLY A 383 -7.49 12.37 11.65
N ALA A 384 -8.07 11.47 10.87
CA ALA A 384 -7.49 10.14 10.68
C ALA A 384 -6.17 10.26 9.92
N ASP A 385 -5.28 9.28 10.11
CA ASP A 385 -4.10 9.15 9.27
C ASP A 385 -4.51 8.72 7.85
N THR A 386 -4.19 9.55 6.87
CA THR A 386 -4.52 9.35 5.45
C THR A 386 -3.31 8.90 4.62
N ARG A 387 -2.15 8.70 5.27
CA ARG A 387 -0.93 8.26 4.61
C ARG A 387 -1.06 6.81 4.15
N THR A 388 -0.61 6.54 2.93
CA THR A 388 -0.51 5.19 2.33
C THR A 388 0.41 5.28 1.11
N TRP A 389 1.03 4.18 0.71
CA TRP A 389 1.80 4.07 -0.53
C TRP A 389 0.86 4.15 -1.74
N ARG A 390 0.77 5.32 -2.37
CA ARG A 390 -0.21 5.65 -3.42
C ARG A 390 0.20 5.26 -4.83
N THR A 391 1.50 5.15 -5.13
CA THR A 391 1.96 4.69 -6.46
C THR A 391 1.97 3.17 -6.61
N LEU A 392 1.83 2.42 -5.50
CA LEU A 392 1.72 0.97 -5.51
C LEU A 392 0.60 0.51 -6.47
N PRO A 393 0.76 -0.58 -7.22
CA PRO A 393 -0.30 -1.12 -8.06
C PRO A 393 -1.56 -1.48 -7.30
N ASP A 394 -2.72 -1.14 -7.85
CA ASP A 394 -3.98 -1.62 -7.31
C ASP A 394 -4.18 -3.09 -7.65
N THR A 395 -4.28 -3.40 -8.94
CA THR A 395 -4.57 -4.76 -9.39
C THR A 395 -3.31 -5.39 -9.98
N THR A 396 -3.02 -6.64 -9.59
CA THR A 396 -2.00 -7.46 -10.27
C THR A 396 -2.67 -8.66 -10.90
N GLN A 397 -2.51 -8.78 -12.21
CA GLN A 397 -2.98 -9.91 -13.00
C GLN A 397 -1.80 -10.55 -13.71
N VAL A 398 -1.95 -11.82 -14.06
CA VAL A 398 -0.89 -12.56 -14.73
C VAL A 398 -1.44 -13.44 -15.85
N VAL A 399 -0.58 -13.78 -16.79
CA VAL A 399 -0.77 -14.90 -17.71
C VAL A 399 0.56 -15.62 -17.88
N ARG A 400 0.54 -16.96 -17.83
CA ARG A 400 1.69 -17.82 -18.10
C ARG A 400 1.52 -18.45 -19.47
N LEU A 401 2.48 -18.25 -20.36
CA LEU A 401 2.43 -18.64 -21.77
C LEU A 401 3.69 -19.40 -22.15
N ARG A 402 3.60 -20.25 -23.19
CA ARG A 402 4.76 -20.77 -23.89
C ARG A 402 4.91 -20.04 -25.22
N LEU A 403 6.03 -19.34 -25.39
CA LEU A 403 6.36 -18.60 -26.59
C LEU A 403 7.68 -19.12 -27.15
N LYS A 404 7.87 -19.00 -28.47
CA LYS A 404 9.18 -19.28 -29.06
C LYS A 404 10.18 -18.20 -28.61
N LYS A 405 11.47 -18.51 -28.66
CA LYS A 405 12.49 -17.45 -28.52
C LYS A 405 12.40 -16.48 -29.70
N GLY A 406 12.54 -15.19 -29.44
CA GLY A 406 12.48 -14.13 -30.46
C GLY A 406 11.66 -12.91 -30.04
N GLU A 407 11.37 -12.04 -31.02
CA GLU A 407 10.54 -10.85 -30.81
C GLU A 407 9.05 -11.20 -30.87
N HIS A 408 8.29 -10.71 -29.89
CA HIS A 408 6.84 -10.80 -29.82
C HIS A 408 6.23 -9.42 -29.57
N GLN A 409 4.95 -9.27 -29.90
CA GLN A 409 4.19 -8.05 -29.66
C GLN A 409 3.09 -8.29 -28.64
N VAL A 410 3.06 -7.45 -27.60
CA VAL A 410 2.01 -7.44 -26.59
C VAL A 410 1.22 -6.14 -26.73
N SER A 411 -0.10 -6.22 -26.82
CA SER A 411 -0.99 -5.06 -26.83
C SER A 411 -1.82 -5.02 -25.55
N LEU A 412 -1.77 -3.89 -24.84
CA LEU A 412 -2.66 -3.63 -23.72
C LEU A 412 -3.79 -2.71 -24.18
N PRO A 413 -5.05 -2.99 -23.80
CA PRO A 413 -6.15 -2.09 -24.07
C PRO A 413 -5.93 -0.75 -23.33
N SER A 414 -6.07 0.37 -24.04
CA SER A 414 -6.06 1.71 -23.45
C SER A 414 -7.13 2.57 -24.12
N ALA A 415 -7.67 3.56 -23.42
CA ALA A 415 -8.67 4.47 -23.98
C ALA A 415 -8.11 5.34 -25.13
N ALA A 416 -6.79 5.31 -25.38
CA ALA A 416 -6.10 6.02 -26.45
C ALA A 416 -5.74 5.15 -27.66
N GLY A 417 -6.31 3.95 -27.80
CA GLY A 417 -6.09 3.07 -28.96
C GLY A 417 -5.15 1.89 -28.73
N GLY A 418 -4.88 1.55 -27.46
CA GLY A 418 -4.01 0.45 -27.06
C GLY A 418 -2.52 0.82 -27.10
N SER A 419 -1.74 0.30 -26.16
CA SER A 419 -0.28 0.44 -26.17
C SER A 419 0.36 -0.84 -26.67
N LEU A 420 1.23 -0.72 -27.66
CA LEU A 420 2.00 -1.83 -28.20
C LEU A 420 3.38 -1.89 -27.52
N VAL A 421 3.69 -3.04 -26.95
CA VAL A 421 4.96 -3.33 -26.28
C VAL A 421 5.64 -4.43 -27.08
N ARG A 422 6.85 -4.18 -27.54
CA ARG A 422 7.72 -5.23 -28.07
C ARG A 422 8.36 -5.96 -26.90
N ILE A 423 8.29 -7.28 -26.90
CA ILE A 423 9.05 -8.10 -25.96
C ILE A 423 10.06 -8.97 -26.70
N ASN A 424 11.24 -9.15 -26.12
CA ASN A 424 12.26 -10.05 -26.63
C ASN A 424 12.40 -11.22 -25.66
N VAL A 425 12.10 -12.42 -26.16
CA VAL A 425 12.15 -13.67 -25.41
C VAL A 425 13.44 -14.41 -25.73
N ASP A 426 14.36 -14.45 -24.79
CA ASP A 426 15.70 -15.03 -24.96
C ASP A 426 16.09 -16.05 -23.88
N ARG A 427 15.25 -16.22 -22.84
CA ARG A 427 15.46 -17.16 -21.73
C ARG A 427 14.45 -18.30 -21.75
N HIS A 428 14.82 -19.42 -21.14
CA HIS A 428 13.89 -20.55 -20.98
C HIS A 428 12.76 -20.22 -20.00
N TYR A 429 13.06 -19.51 -18.92
CA TYR A 429 12.07 -18.87 -18.06
C TYR A 429 12.28 -17.36 -18.11
N GLN A 430 11.21 -16.60 -18.31
CA GLN A 430 11.29 -15.14 -18.30
C GLN A 430 10.05 -14.52 -17.66
N VAL A 431 10.23 -13.38 -17.01
CA VAL A 431 9.12 -12.60 -16.44
C VAL A 431 9.08 -11.26 -17.15
N ILE A 432 7.92 -10.90 -17.69
CA ILE A 432 7.68 -9.62 -18.34
C ILE A 432 6.75 -8.81 -17.45
N SER A 433 7.24 -7.69 -16.92
CA SER A 433 6.45 -6.79 -16.08
C SER A 433 5.94 -5.59 -16.87
N LEU A 434 4.61 -5.42 -16.89
CA LEU A 434 3.91 -4.34 -17.57
C LEU A 434 3.09 -3.56 -16.54
N ARG A 435 3.12 -2.23 -16.61
CA ARG A 435 2.45 -1.35 -15.64
C ARG A 435 1.50 -0.40 -16.36
N ALA A 436 0.19 -0.50 -16.13
CA ALA A 436 -0.82 0.39 -16.71
C ALA A 436 -1.34 1.41 -15.69
N ILE A 437 -1.28 2.70 -16.01
CA ILE A 437 -1.82 3.79 -15.16
C ILE A 437 -2.50 4.81 -16.08
N GLY A 438 -3.78 5.05 -15.87
CA GLY A 438 -4.61 5.84 -16.77
C GLY A 438 -4.56 5.26 -18.19
N ASN A 439 -4.06 6.05 -19.13
CA ASN A 439 -3.87 5.64 -20.53
C ASN A 439 -2.41 5.30 -20.89
N GLN A 440 -1.53 5.23 -19.89
CA GLN A 440 -0.09 5.01 -20.05
C GLN A 440 0.28 3.59 -19.66
N VAL A 441 1.19 2.97 -20.42
CA VAL A 441 1.73 1.63 -20.13
C VAL A 441 3.23 1.71 -19.95
N PHE A 442 3.73 1.65 -18.73
CA PHE A 442 5.16 1.61 -18.44
C PHE A 442 5.70 0.18 -18.57
N THR A 443 6.92 0.07 -19.05
CA THR A 443 7.67 -1.19 -19.11
C THR A 443 8.93 -1.00 -18.29
N SER A 444 9.22 -1.98 -17.45
CA SER A 444 10.41 -2.00 -16.60
C SER A 444 11.15 -3.29 -16.91
N GLY A 445 12.26 -3.22 -17.64
CA GLY A 445 13.10 -4.37 -17.96
C GLY A 445 13.73 -4.36 -19.34
N LEU A 446 14.78 -5.16 -19.50
CA LEU A 446 15.54 -5.26 -20.76
C LEU A 446 14.74 -5.95 -21.88
N ALA A 447 13.85 -6.86 -21.48
CA ALA A 447 13.07 -7.69 -22.37
C ALA A 447 11.81 -7.00 -22.92
N ALA A 448 11.44 -5.80 -22.47
CA ALA A 448 10.22 -5.12 -22.90
C ALA A 448 10.46 -3.65 -23.23
N GLN A 449 10.14 -3.26 -24.46
CA GLN A 449 10.27 -1.90 -24.95
C GLN A 449 8.95 -1.43 -25.54
N ARG A 450 8.43 -0.29 -25.04
CA ARG A 450 7.29 0.37 -25.67
C ARG A 450 7.64 0.76 -27.11
N ILE A 451 6.72 0.48 -28.03
CA ILE A 451 6.79 1.02 -29.39
C ILE A 451 6.15 2.42 -29.35
N PRO A 452 6.87 3.50 -29.71
CA PRO A 452 6.29 4.84 -29.75
C PRO A 452 5.08 4.88 -30.68
N SER A 453 3.94 5.35 -30.18
CA SER A 453 2.76 5.60 -31.01
C SER A 453 3.06 6.76 -31.97
N THR A 454 3.04 6.52 -33.28
CA THR A 454 3.21 7.54 -34.32
C THR A 454 1.93 8.36 -34.52
N SER A 455 1.38 8.90 -33.44
CA SER A 455 0.25 9.84 -33.48
C SER A 455 0.73 11.16 -32.90
N PRO A 456 0.83 12.24 -33.69
CA PRO A 456 1.30 13.52 -33.20
C PRO A 456 0.22 14.08 -32.25
N THR A 457 0.45 13.98 -30.95
CA THR A 457 -0.32 14.74 -29.97
C THR A 457 0.03 16.21 -30.19
N ALA A 458 -0.86 16.93 -30.86
CA ALA A 458 -0.75 18.38 -31.02
C ALA A 458 -0.67 19.00 -29.62
N VAL A 459 0.52 19.46 -29.25
CA VAL A 459 0.71 20.33 -28.09
C VAL A 459 0.00 21.63 -28.44
N ALA A 460 -1.23 21.78 -27.96
CA ALA A 460 -1.94 23.05 -28.03
C ALA A 460 -1.15 24.07 -27.21
N SER A 461 -0.32 24.84 -27.89
CA SER A 461 0.36 26.00 -27.32
C SER A 461 -0.72 27.00 -26.92
N ILE A 462 -0.97 27.11 -25.62
CA ILE A 462 -1.85 28.13 -25.06
C ILE A 462 -1.09 29.45 -25.22
N LYS A 463 -1.41 30.19 -26.29
CA LYS A 463 -1.14 31.64 -26.33
C LYS A 463 -2.00 32.28 -25.24
N GLN A 464 -1.37 32.84 -24.22
CA GLN A 464 -2.03 33.73 -23.27
C GLN A 464 -2.50 35.01 -23.99
N PRO A 465 -3.70 35.52 -23.66
CA PRO A 465 -4.13 36.85 -24.11
C PRO A 465 -3.37 37.98 -23.43
#